data_AF-A0AAJ6ENQ4-F1
#
_entry.id   AF-A0AAJ6ENQ4-F1
#
_cell.length_a   1.000
_cell.length_b   1.000
_cell.length_c   1.000
_cell.angle_alpha   90.00
_cell.angle_beta   90.00
_cell.angle_gamma   90.00
#
_symmetry.space_group_name_H-M   'P 1'
#
loop_
_entity.id
_entity.type
_entity.pdbx_description
1 polymer ?
#
loop_
_entity_poly.entity_id
_entity_poly.type
_entity_poly.pdbx_seq_one_letter_code
_entity_poly.pdbx_strand_id
1 'polypeptide(L)' 'MLIQRVARDRSVNRLDPAYLAQWRAYYRNIVERYVAGTLSWTDAHNALMSLGFRDHALKVELLELDKARARRP' A
#
# COMPACT_ATOMS: atom_id res chain seq x y z
N MET A 1 9.49 12.78 -15.38
CA MET A 1 9.25 13.31 -14.01
C MET A 1 10.14 12.58 -12.99
N LEU A 2 11.47 12.69 -13.12
CA LEU A 2 12.43 11.93 -12.30
C LEU A 2 12.71 12.60 -10.94
N ILE A 3 12.65 13.93 -10.91
CA ILE A 3 12.99 14.77 -9.75
C ILE A 3 12.01 14.56 -8.59
N GLN A 4 10.71 14.40 -8.88
CA GLN A 4 9.72 14.10 -7.84
C GLN A 4 9.94 12.72 -7.19
N ARG A 5 10.43 11.73 -7.95
CA ARG A 5 10.71 10.39 -7.44
C ARG A 5 11.91 10.41 -6.49
N VAL A 6 12.98 11.13 -6.85
CA VAL A 6 14.19 11.30 -6.02
C VAL A 6 13.92 12.15 -4.77
N ALA A 7 13.09 13.19 -4.89
CA ALA A 7 12.71 14.01 -3.74
C ALA A 7 11.85 13.23 -2.74
N ARG A 8 10.91 12.40 -3.23
CA ARG A 8 10.11 11.48 -2.39
C ARG A 8 10.99 10.42 -1.74
N ASP A 9 11.99 9.91 -2.45
CA ASP A 9 12.96 8.95 -1.92
C ASP A 9 13.81 9.58 -0.79
N ARG A 10 14.29 10.82 -0.94
CA ARG A 10 15.07 11.52 0.08
C ARG A 10 14.28 11.91 1.33
N SER A 11 13.02 12.30 1.21
CA SER A 11 12.20 12.69 2.38
C SER A 11 11.63 11.48 3.12
N VAL A 12 11.32 10.39 2.41
CA VAL A 12 10.93 9.11 3.03
C VAL A 12 12.11 8.41 3.68
N ASN A 13 13.33 8.48 3.11
CA ASN A 13 14.55 7.91 3.71
C ASN A 13 15.09 8.68 4.94
N ARG A 14 14.43 9.78 5.35
CA ARG A 14 14.66 10.41 6.68
C ARG A 14 13.84 9.77 7.79
N LEU A 15 12.85 8.94 7.46
CA LEU A 15 12.18 8.09 8.43
C LEU A 15 13.15 6.98 8.83
N ASP A 16 13.13 6.60 10.11
CA ASP A 16 13.88 5.45 10.62
C ASP A 16 13.79 4.27 9.63
N PRO A 17 14.93 3.78 9.09
CA PRO A 17 14.94 2.67 8.14
C PRO A 17 14.20 1.44 8.65
N ALA A 18 14.22 1.18 9.97
CA ALA A 18 13.50 0.07 10.58
C ALA A 18 11.98 0.29 10.49
N TYR A 19 11.51 1.49 10.77
CA TYR A 19 10.10 1.87 10.62
C TYR A 19 9.64 1.74 9.16
N LEU A 20 10.45 2.19 8.20
CA LEU A 20 10.13 2.07 6.77
C LEU A 20 10.06 0.61 6.31
N ALA A 21 10.97 -0.23 6.79
CA ALA A 21 10.95 -1.67 6.50
C ALA A 21 9.68 -2.33 7.05
N GLN A 22 9.28 -1.99 8.28
CA GLN A 22 8.05 -2.48 8.90
C GLN A 22 6.81 -2.02 8.11
N TRP A 23 6.75 -0.74 7.74
CA TRP A 23 5.66 -0.20 6.93
C TRP A 23 5.52 -0.95 5.61
N ARG A 24 6.63 -1.17 4.89
CA ARG A 24 6.64 -1.90 3.61
C ARG A 24 6.23 -3.35 3.76
N ALA A 25 6.69 -4.02 4.82
CA ALA A 25 6.32 -5.40 5.11
C ALA A 25 4.81 -5.53 5.40
N TYR A 26 4.25 -4.62 6.19
CA TYR A 26 2.82 -4.61 6.50
C TYR A 26 1.98 -4.34 5.25
N TYR A 27 2.36 -3.34 4.45
CA TYR A 27 1.71 -3.06 3.17
C TYR A 27 1.71 -4.28 2.24
N ARG A 28 2.88 -4.93 2.08
CA ARG A 28 3.02 -6.13 1.24
C ARG A 28 2.11 -7.27 1.70
N ASN A 29 2.02 -7.49 3.01
CA ASN A 29 1.15 -8.52 3.59
C ASN A 29 -0.33 -8.26 3.26
N ILE A 30 -0.79 -7.01 3.35
CA ILE A 30 -2.17 -6.63 2.96
C ILE A 30 -2.42 -7.00 1.50
N VAL A 31 -1.52 -6.59 0.59
CA VAL A 31 -1.65 -6.86 -0.85
C VAL A 31 -1.71 -8.35 -1.12
N GLU A 32 -0.77 -9.13 -0.57
CA GLU A 32 -0.68 -10.57 -0.80
C GLU A 32 -1.95 -11.30 -0.32
N ARG A 33 -2.44 -10.97 0.88
CA ARG A 33 -3.65 -11.58 1.44
C ARG A 33 -4.92 -11.16 0.70
N TYR A 34 -5.02 -9.89 0.33
CA TYR A 34 -6.16 -9.38 -0.42
C TYR A 34 -6.25 -10.01 -1.81
N VAL A 35 -5.14 -10.04 -2.55
CA VAL A 35 -5.06 -10.67 -3.87
C VAL A 35 -5.24 -12.19 -3.77
N ALA A 36 -4.94 -12.82 -2.62
CA ALA A 36 -5.25 -14.23 -2.36
C ALA A 36 -6.71 -14.49 -1.97
N GLY A 37 -7.52 -13.45 -1.79
CA GLY A 37 -8.89 -13.57 -1.33
C GLY A 37 -9.04 -14.00 0.14
N THR A 38 -7.94 -13.97 0.91
CA THR A 38 -7.94 -14.30 2.35
C THR A 38 -8.13 -13.08 3.25
N LEU A 39 -8.28 -11.89 2.64
CA LEU A 39 -8.61 -10.63 3.30
C LEU A 39 -9.85 -10.03 2.63
N SER A 40 -10.82 -9.57 3.42
CA SER A 40 -12.00 -8.90 2.88
C SER A 40 -11.66 -7.50 2.35
N TRP A 41 -12.54 -6.95 1.52
CA TRP A 41 -12.39 -5.58 1.02
C TRP A 41 -12.39 -4.55 2.17
N THR A 42 -13.29 -4.72 3.13
CA THR A 42 -13.39 -3.84 4.31
C THR A 42 -12.13 -3.92 5.18
N ASP A 43 -11.56 -5.11 5.36
CA ASP A 43 -10.33 -5.26 6.13
C ASP A 43 -9.13 -4.64 5.42
N ALA A 44 -9.05 -4.79 4.08
CA ALA A 44 -8.02 -4.12 3.28
C ALA A 44 -8.15 -2.60 3.34
N HIS A 45 -9.38 -2.06 3.27
CA HIS A 45 -9.66 -0.64 3.44
C HIS A 45 -9.16 -0.11 4.79
N ASN A 46 -9.52 -0.78 5.89
CA ASN A 46 -9.12 -0.37 7.24
C ASN A 46 -7.61 -0.47 7.44
N ALA A 47 -6.96 -1.50 6.88
CA ALA A 47 -5.52 -1.70 6.97
C ALA A 47 -4.74 -0.65 6.15
N LEU A 48 -5.25 -0.22 5.00
CA LEU A 48 -4.65 0.89 4.25
C LEU A 48 -4.84 2.23 4.97
N MET A 49 -5.99 2.46 5.60
CA MET A 49 -6.20 3.63 6.44
C MET A 49 -5.21 3.69 7.62
N SER A 50 -4.90 2.56 8.25
CA SER A 50 -3.92 2.51 9.35
C SER A 50 -2.50 2.83 8.87
N LEU A 51 -2.18 2.56 7.60
CA LEU A 51 -0.94 2.96 6.94
C LEU A 51 -0.91 4.44 6.50
N GLY A 52 -2.00 5.17 6.71
CA GLY A 52 -2.12 6.59 6.39
C GLY A 52 -2.69 6.90 5.00
N PHE A 53 -3.17 5.89 4.25
CA PHE A 53 -3.88 6.16 3.01
C PHE A 53 -5.22 6.84 3.30
N ARG A 54 -5.51 7.94 2.58
CA ARG A 54 -6.75 8.70 2.72
C ARG A 54 -7.27 9.17 1.36
N ASP A 55 -8.54 9.52 1.34
CA ASP A 55 -9.23 10.19 0.23
C ASP A 55 -8.92 9.54 -1.13
N HIS A 56 -8.31 10.30 -2.04
CA HIS A 56 -8.01 9.85 -3.38
C HIS A 56 -6.95 8.75 -3.43
N ALA A 57 -5.94 8.81 -2.56
CA ALA A 57 -4.89 7.79 -2.50
C ALA A 57 -5.46 6.43 -2.09
N LEU A 58 -6.37 6.41 -1.10
CA LEU A 58 -7.04 5.18 -0.66
C LEU A 58 -7.90 4.58 -1.77
N LYS A 59 -8.66 5.42 -2.51
CA LYS A 59 -9.49 4.98 -3.63
C LYS A 59 -8.68 4.36 -4.76
N VAL A 60 -7.57 5.01 -5.14
CA VAL A 60 -6.67 4.51 -6.18
C VAL A 60 -6.05 3.18 -5.76
N GLU A 61 -5.57 3.07 -4.53
CA GLU A 61 -4.91 1.84 -4.06
C GLU A 61 -5.88 0.66 -4.02
N LEU A 62 -7.09 0.85 -3.49
CA LEU A 62 -8.11 -0.21 -3.47
C LEU A 62 -8.51 -0.66 -4.89
N LEU A 63 -8.61 0.29 -5.83
CA LEU A 63 -8.90 -0.04 -7.24
C LEU A 63 -7.78 -0.88 -7.88
N GLU A 64 -6.52 -0.56 -7.61
CA GLU A 64 -5.38 -1.34 -8.13
C GLU A 64 -5.32 -2.72 -7.50
N LEU A 65 -5.64 -2.85 -6.20
CA LEU A 65 -5.78 -4.14 -5.52
C LEU A 65 -6.90 -4.99 -6.14
N ASP A 66 -8.05 -4.40 -6.44
CA ASP A 66 -9.17 -5.09 -7.09
C ASP A 66 -8.79 -5.60 -8.48
N LYS A 67 -8.10 -4.77 -9.28
CA LYS A 67 -7.55 -5.19 -10.58
C LYS A 67 -6.55 -6.33 -10.44
N ALA A 68 -5.66 -6.26 -9.46
CA ALA A 68 -4.66 -7.28 -9.21
C ALA A 68 -5.30 -8.62 -8.82
N ARG A 69 -6.33 -8.58 -7.96
CA ARG A 69 -7.12 -9.76 -7.58
C ARG A 69 -7.87 -10.35 -8.77
N ALA A 70 -8.51 -9.53 -9.60
CA ALA A 70 -9.26 -9.98 -10.77
C ALA A 70 -8.39 -10.59 -11.88
N ARG A 71 -7.09 -10.26 -11.93
CA ARG A 71 -6.12 -10.87 -12.87
C ARG A 71 -5.63 -12.25 -12.42
N ARG A 72 -5.96 -12.68 -11.21
CA ARG A 72 -5.56 -14.00 -10.72
C ARG A 72 -6.48 -15.06 -11.36
N PRO A 73 -5.93 -16.12 -11.98
CA PRO A 73 -6.72 -17.17 -12.63
C PRO A 73 -7.56 -17.97 -11.64
#